data_AF-G9KFN8-F1
#
_entry.id   AF-G9KFN8-F1
#
_cell.length_a   1.000
_cell.length_b   1.000
_cell.length_c   1.000
_cell.angle_alpha   90.00
_cell.angle_beta   90.00
_cell.angle_gamma   90.00
#
_symmetry.space_group_name_H-M   'P 1'
#
loop_
_entity.id
_entity.type
_entity.pdbx_description
1 polymer ?
#
loop_
_entity_poly.entity_id
_entity_poly.type
_entity_poly.pdbx_seq_one_letter_code
_entity_poly.pdbx_strand_id
1 'polypeptide(L)'
;MTTLDDKLLGEKLQYYYSSSDDEDSDREDKDGGRGALAGTSMPADAELAGEGISVNTGPKGVINDWRRFKQLETEQREEQCREMERLVKKLSMTCRSHLDEEEERHKQEALQEKLGAKMTLKEFAMMNEDQDDEEFLQQYRKQRMEEMRQQLHRGPQFKQVFEIPSGEGFLDMIDKEQKSTLIMVHIYEDGIPGTEAMNGCMICLAA
;
A
#
# COMPACT_ATOMS: atom_id res chain seq x y z
N MET A 1 36.31 5.31 9.02
CA MET A 1 37.36 5.10 8.00
C MET A 1 36.74 4.31 6.87
N THR A 2 36.82 4.78 5.63
CA THR A 2 36.31 4.08 4.44
C THR A 2 37.22 2.89 4.11
N THR A 3 36.62 1.78 3.72
CA THR A 3 37.33 0.54 3.35
C THR A 3 37.88 0.64 1.91
N LEU A 4 38.83 -0.22 1.57
CA LEU A 4 39.47 -0.22 0.24
C LEU A 4 38.47 -0.60 -0.88
N ASP A 5 37.48 -1.42 -0.55
CA ASP A 5 36.45 -1.87 -1.50
C ASP A 5 35.51 -0.71 -1.87
N ASP A 6 35.17 0.18 -0.93
CA ASP A 6 34.35 1.39 -1.18
C ASP A 6 34.98 2.31 -2.23
N LYS A 7 36.32 2.38 -2.29
CA LYS A 7 37.06 3.20 -3.27
C LYS A 7 37.11 2.55 -4.65
N LEU A 8 37.05 1.22 -4.71
CA LEU A 8 37.14 0.47 -5.96
C LEU A 8 35.79 0.42 -6.70
N LEU A 9 34.69 0.43 -5.94
CA LEU A 9 33.32 0.37 -6.44
C LEU A 9 32.70 1.75 -6.76
N GLY A 10 33.46 2.84 -6.52
CA GLY A 10 33.02 4.20 -6.85
C GLY A 10 31.90 4.74 -5.94
N GLU A 11 31.63 4.08 -4.82
CA GLU A 11 30.53 4.43 -3.92
C GLU A 11 30.91 5.65 -3.07
N LYS A 12 30.40 6.81 -3.46
CA LYS A 12 30.67 8.08 -2.78
C LYS A 12 29.72 8.23 -1.59
N LEU A 13 30.16 7.83 -0.39
CA LEU A 13 29.37 7.81 0.85
C LEU A 13 29.00 9.20 1.44
N GLN A 14 29.23 10.31 0.73
CA GLN A 14 28.94 11.65 1.21
C GLN A 14 28.15 12.45 0.17
N TYR A 15 26.83 12.41 0.31
CA TYR A 15 25.87 13.34 -0.31
C TYR A 15 25.54 14.51 0.62
N TYR A 16 26.50 14.95 1.43
CA TYR A 16 26.33 16.16 2.22
C TYR A 16 26.63 17.36 1.33
N TYR A 17 25.57 18.03 0.89
CA TYR A 17 25.64 19.40 0.41
C TYR A 17 26.02 20.26 1.62
N SER A 18 27.30 20.59 1.77
CA SER A 18 27.74 21.62 2.71
C SER A 18 27.14 22.94 2.26
N SER A 19 25.97 23.26 2.79
CA SER A 19 25.43 24.62 2.76
C SER A 19 26.24 25.43 3.76
N SER A 20 27.39 25.92 3.30
CA SER A 20 28.04 27.09 3.86
C SER A 20 27.23 28.29 3.38
N ASP A 21 26.26 28.72 4.18
CA ASP A 21 25.63 30.03 4.04
C ASP A 21 25.64 30.67 5.43
N ASP A 22 26.56 31.61 5.62
CA ASP A 22 26.61 32.52 6.75
C ASP A 22 25.41 33.47 6.65
N GLU A 23 24.35 33.28 7.44
CA GLU A 23 23.50 34.39 7.87
C GLU A 23 23.10 34.26 9.35
N ASP A 24 23.40 35.36 10.03
CA ASP A 24 23.19 35.71 11.42
C ASP A 24 21.69 35.88 11.73
N SER A 25 21.17 35.16 12.72
CA SER A 25 19.90 35.54 13.34
C SER A 25 19.80 35.04 14.79
N ASP A 26 20.18 35.93 15.71
CA ASP A 26 19.84 35.92 17.13
C ASP A 26 18.36 35.62 17.37
N ARG A 27 18.04 34.53 18.11
CA ARG A 27 16.86 34.48 18.99
C ARG A 27 17.14 33.64 20.24
N GLU A 28 16.85 34.29 21.37
CA GLU A 28 17.18 33.94 22.75
C GLU A 28 16.51 32.67 23.30
N ASP A 29 17.21 32.12 24.28
CA ASP A 29 16.88 30.99 25.16
C ASP A 29 15.45 30.98 25.72
N LYS A 30 14.81 29.79 25.72
CA LYS A 30 14.09 29.31 26.90
C LYS A 30 14.28 27.80 27.12
N ASP A 31 14.94 27.55 28.24
CA ASP A 31 15.22 26.33 28.98
C ASP A 31 13.98 25.45 29.27
N GLY A 32 14.21 24.13 29.39
CA GLY A 32 13.33 23.24 30.15
C GLY A 32 13.24 21.76 29.73
N GLY A 33 14.22 20.94 30.13
CA GLY A 33 13.92 19.57 30.61
C GLY A 33 14.56 18.37 29.89
N ARG A 34 15.62 17.82 30.49
CA ARG A 34 16.33 16.57 30.15
C ARG A 34 15.48 15.32 30.45
N GLY A 35 15.69 14.24 29.69
CA GLY A 35 15.34 12.89 30.13
C GLY A 35 15.34 11.83 29.03
N ALA A 36 16.46 11.14 28.84
CA ALA A 36 16.50 9.87 28.09
C ALA A 36 15.67 8.79 28.81
N LEU A 37 15.02 7.89 28.07
CA LEU A 37 15.12 6.43 28.23
C LEU A 37 14.04 5.68 27.41
N ALA A 38 14.47 4.51 26.93
CA ALA A 38 13.71 3.28 26.72
C ALA A 38 12.83 3.16 25.47
N GLY A 39 13.17 2.14 24.68
CA GLY A 39 12.38 1.68 23.55
C GLY A 39 10.97 1.27 23.96
N THR A 40 10.05 1.46 23.02
CA THR A 40 8.69 0.92 23.12
C THR A 40 8.30 0.44 21.73
N SER A 41 8.36 -0.86 21.55
CA SER A 41 7.61 -1.60 20.56
C SER A 41 6.12 -1.53 20.94
N MET A 42 5.30 -0.79 20.19
CA MET A 42 3.85 -1.01 20.13
C MET A 42 3.27 -0.44 18.81
N PRO A 43 2.21 -1.07 18.27
CA PRO A 43 1.69 -0.79 16.94
C PRO A 43 0.86 0.51 16.95
N ALA A 44 1.13 1.40 16.00
CA ALA A 44 0.53 2.73 15.94
C ALA A 44 -0.35 2.93 14.71
N ASP A 45 -1.09 1.89 14.29
CA ASP A 45 -1.89 1.96 13.05
C ASP A 45 -3.39 2.23 13.26
N ALA A 46 -3.84 2.50 14.50
CA ALA A 46 -5.25 2.73 14.78
C ALA A 46 -5.61 4.10 15.38
N GLU A 47 -4.64 4.93 15.82
CA GLU A 47 -4.96 6.17 16.54
C GLU A 47 -4.53 7.47 15.84
N LEU A 48 -3.90 7.43 14.67
CA LEU A 48 -3.52 8.65 13.94
C LEU A 48 -4.54 9.13 12.89
N ALA A 49 -5.74 8.57 12.89
CA ALA A 49 -6.84 9.05 12.05
C ALA A 49 -7.66 10.19 12.71
N GLY A 50 -7.41 10.46 14.01
CA GLY A 50 -8.16 11.45 14.80
C GLY A 50 -7.49 12.82 14.96
N GLU A 51 -6.18 12.91 14.71
CA GLU A 51 -5.46 14.18 14.66
C GLU A 51 -5.31 14.59 13.20
N GLY A 52 -5.67 15.81 12.82
CA GLY A 52 -5.73 16.30 11.41
C GLY A 52 -4.41 16.34 10.62
N ILE A 53 -3.47 15.44 10.92
CA ILE A 53 -2.26 15.16 10.15
C ILE A 53 -2.69 14.38 8.91
N SER A 54 -2.79 15.06 7.77
CA SER A 54 -3.03 14.37 6.50
C SER A 54 -1.82 13.48 6.14
N VAL A 55 -2.05 12.17 6.10
CA VAL A 55 -1.04 11.15 5.76
C VAL A 55 -1.24 10.55 4.36
N ASN A 56 -2.16 11.12 3.59
CA ASN A 56 -2.58 10.58 2.28
C ASN A 56 -2.03 11.38 1.08
N THR A 57 -1.48 12.58 1.30
CA THR A 57 -1.07 13.50 0.22
C THR A 57 0.28 14.14 0.48
N GLY A 58 1.00 14.54 -0.58
CA GLY A 58 2.28 15.23 -0.50
C GLY A 58 3.43 14.36 0.04
N PRO A 59 4.52 14.95 0.57
CA PRO A 59 5.68 14.21 1.06
C PRO A 59 5.34 13.17 2.15
N LYS A 60 4.37 13.48 3.01
CA LYS A 60 3.88 12.56 4.05
C LYS A 60 3.16 11.34 3.47
N GLY A 61 2.35 11.54 2.42
CA GLY A 61 1.69 10.47 1.70
C GLY A 61 2.69 9.49 1.06
N VAL A 62 3.74 10.03 0.43
CA VAL A 62 4.81 9.21 -0.16
C VAL A 62 5.53 8.38 0.90
N ILE A 63 5.88 8.98 2.04
CA ILE A 63 6.54 8.26 3.15
C ILE A 63 5.63 7.17 3.71
N ASN A 64 4.33 7.46 3.87
CA ASN A 64 3.36 6.49 4.39
C ASN A 64 3.17 5.31 3.43
N ASP A 65 2.99 5.59 2.13
CA ASP A 65 2.88 4.56 1.11
C ASP A 65 4.17 3.72 1.01
N TRP A 66 5.36 4.31 1.18
CA TRP A 66 6.63 3.57 1.21
C TRP A 66 6.75 2.67 2.44
N ARG A 67 6.36 3.14 3.63
CA ARG A 67 6.36 2.31 4.86
C ARG A 67 5.47 1.09 4.70
N ARG A 68 4.25 1.30 4.19
CA ARG A 68 3.30 0.22 3.93
C ARG A 68 3.80 -0.76 2.87
N PHE A 69 4.41 -0.24 1.80
CA PHE A 69 5.04 -1.06 0.76
C PHE A 69 6.14 -1.95 1.35
N LYS A 70 7.06 -1.39 2.14
CA LYS A 70 8.15 -2.15 2.77
C LYS A 70 7.63 -3.19 3.76
N GLN A 71 6.58 -2.86 4.51
CA GLN A 71 5.95 -3.83 5.41
C GLN A 71 5.36 -5.03 4.65
N LEU A 72 4.60 -4.78 3.58
CA LEU A 72 4.03 -5.83 2.72
C LEU A 72 5.12 -6.71 2.09
N GLU A 73 6.21 -6.09 1.63
CA GLU A 73 7.36 -6.79 1.06
C GLU A 73 8.01 -7.72 2.10
N THR A 74 8.22 -7.24 3.34
CA THR A 74 8.77 -8.05 4.42
C THR A 74 7.84 -9.19 4.83
N GLU A 75 6.54 -8.93 4.95
CA GLU A 75 5.55 -9.95 5.30
C GLU A 75 5.49 -11.05 4.25
N GLN A 76 5.50 -10.70 2.96
CA GLN A 76 5.53 -11.67 1.86
C GLN A 76 6.81 -12.53 1.90
N ARG A 77 7.98 -11.92 2.13
CA ARG A 77 9.25 -12.64 2.21
C ARG A 77 9.30 -13.59 3.41
N GLU A 78 8.73 -13.18 4.55
CA GLU A 78 8.59 -14.04 5.73
C GLU A 78 7.62 -15.20 5.50
N GLU A 79 6.49 -14.95 4.83
CA GLU A 79 5.53 -15.98 4.47
C GLU A 79 6.14 -17.03 3.53
N GLN A 80 6.87 -16.60 2.50
CA GLN A 80 7.59 -17.49 1.60
C GLN A 80 8.65 -18.33 2.33
N CYS A 81 9.40 -17.72 3.25
CA CYS A 81 10.36 -18.45 4.10
C CYS A 81 9.67 -19.51 4.97
N ARG A 82 8.56 -19.17 5.62
CA ARG A 82 7.77 -20.10 6.44
C ARG A 82 7.18 -21.23 5.61
N GLU A 83 6.68 -20.94 4.41
CA GLU A 83 6.15 -21.95 3.51
C GLU A 83 7.25 -22.91 3.04
N MET A 84 8.42 -22.37 2.67
CA MET A 84 9.58 -23.16 2.30
C MET A 84 10.04 -24.05 3.45
N GLU A 85 10.17 -23.52 4.66
CA GLU A 85 10.56 -24.30 5.84
C GLU A 85 9.56 -25.44 6.11
N ARG A 86 8.25 -25.16 6.03
CA ARG A 86 7.21 -26.18 6.16
C ARG A 86 7.32 -27.25 5.07
N LEU A 87 7.65 -26.87 3.83
CA LEU A 87 7.84 -27.81 2.73
C LEU A 87 9.07 -28.68 2.95
N VAL A 88 10.22 -28.08 3.33
CA VAL A 88 11.45 -28.80 3.67
C VAL A 88 11.19 -29.77 4.81
N LYS A 89 10.51 -29.33 5.88
CA LYS A 89 10.14 -30.19 7.02
C LYS A 89 9.26 -31.36 6.59
N LYS A 90 8.28 -31.15 5.71
CA LYS A 90 7.45 -32.25 5.18
C LYS A 90 8.27 -33.25 4.35
N LEU A 91 9.19 -32.75 3.52
CA LEU A 91 10.05 -33.60 2.69
C LEU A 91 11.14 -34.31 3.49
N SER A 92 11.59 -33.74 4.61
CA SER A 92 12.62 -34.32 5.48
C SER A 92 12.07 -35.32 6.51
N MET A 93 10.76 -35.31 6.79
CA MET A 93 10.13 -36.20 7.78
C MET A 93 9.88 -37.65 7.32
N THR A 94 10.43 -38.09 6.20
CA THR A 94 10.43 -39.52 5.83
C THR A 94 11.51 -40.28 6.60
N CYS A 95 11.13 -40.97 7.69
CA CYS A 95 11.99 -41.89 8.44
C CYS A 95 11.42 -43.32 8.57
N ARG A 96 11.99 -44.23 7.74
CA ARG A 96 12.53 -45.59 8.02
C ARG A 96 11.61 -46.80 8.27
N SER A 97 11.79 -47.82 7.43
CA SER A 97 11.99 -49.23 7.84
C SER A 97 13.00 -49.91 6.87
N HIS A 98 13.85 -50.80 7.39
CA HIS A 98 15.10 -51.30 6.78
C HIS A 98 14.89 -52.42 5.73
N LEU A 99 14.10 -52.21 4.67
CA LEU A 99 13.85 -53.28 3.69
C LEU A 99 13.90 -52.91 2.20
N ASP A 100 14.28 -51.68 1.80
CA ASP A 100 14.32 -51.35 0.36
C ASP A 100 15.37 -50.28 -0.03
N GLU A 101 16.65 -50.57 0.20
CA GLU A 101 17.76 -49.60 0.10
C GLU A 101 18.13 -49.13 -1.32
N GLU A 102 17.77 -49.88 -2.37
CA GLU A 102 18.17 -49.57 -3.76
C GLU A 102 17.22 -48.62 -4.48
N GLU A 103 15.91 -48.87 -4.40
CA GLU A 103 14.90 -47.98 -4.98
C GLU A 103 14.85 -46.63 -4.25
N GLU A 104 15.22 -46.63 -2.96
CA GLU A 104 15.35 -45.43 -2.15
C GLU A 104 16.56 -44.58 -2.50
N ARG A 105 17.69 -45.17 -2.87
CA ARG A 105 18.87 -44.41 -3.32
C ARG A 105 18.53 -43.54 -4.53
N HIS A 106 17.82 -44.13 -5.50
CA HIS A 106 17.36 -43.43 -6.70
C HIS A 106 16.30 -42.36 -6.39
N LYS A 107 15.38 -42.63 -5.44
CA LYS A 107 14.41 -41.61 -4.96
C LYS A 107 15.09 -40.48 -4.20
N GLN A 108 16.14 -40.77 -3.43
CA GLN A 108 16.90 -39.80 -2.66
C GLN A 108 17.74 -38.89 -3.57
N GLU A 109 18.40 -39.45 -4.58
CA GLU A 109 19.11 -38.68 -5.61
C GLU A 109 18.16 -37.77 -6.40
N ALA A 110 17.00 -38.28 -6.81
CA ALA A 110 15.97 -37.48 -7.48
C ALA A 110 15.38 -36.38 -6.57
N LEU A 111 15.30 -36.61 -5.25
CA LEU A 111 14.89 -35.60 -4.28
C LEU A 111 15.98 -34.54 -4.05
N GLN A 112 17.24 -34.95 -4.02
CA GLN A 112 18.38 -34.05 -3.87
C GLN A 112 18.55 -33.16 -5.11
N GLU A 113 18.33 -33.72 -6.31
CA GLU A 113 18.28 -32.95 -7.55
C GLU A 113 17.12 -31.95 -7.54
N LYS A 114 15.92 -32.34 -7.09
CA LYS A 114 14.78 -31.42 -6.93
C LYS A 114 15.04 -30.32 -5.89
N LEU A 115 15.75 -30.65 -4.81
CA LEU A 115 16.13 -29.67 -3.78
C LEU A 115 17.18 -28.69 -4.34
N GLY A 116 18.19 -29.20 -5.04
CA GLY A 116 19.21 -28.40 -5.71
C GLY A 116 18.63 -27.51 -6.82
N ALA A 117 17.69 -28.03 -7.61
CA ALA A 117 16.97 -27.27 -8.64
C ALA A 117 16.11 -26.14 -8.03
N LYS A 118 15.52 -26.34 -6.85
CA LYS A 118 14.78 -25.28 -6.14
C LYS A 118 15.70 -24.28 -5.45
N MET A 119 16.87 -24.72 -4.99
CA MET A 119 17.87 -23.83 -4.38
C MET A 119 18.51 -22.92 -5.44
N THR A 120 18.82 -23.47 -6.62
CA THR A 120 19.26 -22.69 -7.79
C THR A 120 18.16 -21.75 -8.31
N LEU A 121 16.88 -22.15 -8.25
CA LEU A 121 15.77 -21.23 -8.54
C LEU A 121 15.71 -20.06 -7.55
N LYS A 122 16.00 -20.29 -6.27
CA LYS A 122 16.07 -19.26 -5.24
C LYS A 122 17.26 -18.32 -5.45
N GLU A 123 18.42 -18.85 -5.85
CA GLU A 123 19.58 -18.03 -6.24
C GLU A 123 19.28 -17.17 -7.47
N PHE A 124 18.53 -17.72 -8.44
CA PHE A 124 18.06 -16.98 -9.60
C PHE A 124 17.02 -15.89 -9.25
N ALA A 125 16.15 -16.14 -8.27
CA ALA A 125 15.22 -15.13 -7.75
C ALA A 125 15.96 -13.99 -7.02
N MET A 126 16.99 -14.31 -6.23
CA MET A 126 17.84 -13.29 -5.59
C MET A 126 18.65 -12.45 -6.59
N MET A 127 18.92 -12.98 -7.80
CA MET A 127 19.56 -12.21 -8.86
C MET A 127 18.61 -11.29 -9.65
N ASN A 128 17.29 -11.50 -9.55
CA ASN A 128 16.28 -10.69 -10.24
C ASN A 128 15.53 -9.73 -9.30
N GLU A 129 16.08 -9.45 -8.11
CA GLU A 129 15.47 -8.56 -7.10
C GLU A 129 15.02 -7.21 -7.69
N ASP A 130 15.79 -6.60 -8.59
CA ASP A 130 15.43 -5.33 -9.23
C ASP A 130 14.19 -5.43 -10.15
N GLN A 131 13.99 -6.59 -10.80
CA GLN A 131 12.87 -6.82 -11.71
C GLN A 131 11.60 -7.20 -10.94
N ASP A 132 11.76 -8.00 -9.88
CA ASP A 132 10.69 -8.37 -8.95
C ASP A 132 10.18 -7.14 -8.18
N ASP A 133 11.07 -6.19 -7.84
CA ASP A 133 10.72 -4.93 -7.18
C ASP A 133 9.83 -4.02 -8.05
N GLU A 134 10.12 -3.91 -9.36
CA GLU A 134 9.30 -3.13 -10.29
C GLU A 134 7.91 -3.74 -10.48
N GLU A 135 7.81 -5.06 -10.64
CA GLU A 135 6.51 -5.74 -10.75
C GLU A 135 5.68 -5.61 -9.47
N PHE A 136 6.31 -5.76 -8.30
CA PHE A 136 5.65 -5.58 -7.02
C PHE A 136 5.18 -4.13 -6.82
N LEU A 137 5.96 -3.14 -7.22
CA LEU A 137 5.56 -1.73 -7.16
C LEU A 137 4.36 -1.42 -8.08
N GLN A 138 4.31 -2.02 -9.27
CA GLN A 138 3.15 -1.90 -10.15
C GLN A 138 1.90 -2.53 -9.53
N GLN A 139 2.02 -3.71 -8.92
CA GLN A 139 0.92 -4.35 -8.21
C GLN A 139 0.44 -3.50 -7.04
N TYR A 140 1.36 -2.94 -6.24
CA TYR A 140 1.03 -2.06 -5.13
C TYR A 140 0.28 -0.81 -5.59
N ARG A 141 0.74 -0.13 -6.66
CA ARG A 141 0.03 1.03 -7.25
C ARG A 141 -1.40 0.66 -7.66
N LYS A 142 -1.56 -0.49 -8.32
CA LYS A 142 -2.88 -0.99 -8.75
C LYS A 142 -3.78 -1.28 -7.55
N GLN A 143 -3.25 -1.92 -6.51
CA GLN A 143 -3.99 -2.22 -5.29
C GLN A 143 -4.45 -0.94 -4.59
N ARG A 144 -3.58 0.07 -4.45
CA ARG A 144 -3.94 1.36 -3.83
C ARG A 144 -5.04 2.09 -4.59
N MET A 145 -5.00 2.08 -5.92
CA MET A 145 -6.07 2.64 -6.76
C MET A 145 -7.39 1.90 -6.56
N GLU A 146 -7.38 0.57 -6.50
CA GLU A 146 -8.60 -0.21 -6.30
C GLU A 146 -9.17 -0.05 -4.88
N GLU A 147 -8.32 0.00 -3.85
CA GLU A 147 -8.73 0.31 -2.47
C GLU A 147 -9.46 1.66 -2.40
N MET A 148 -8.90 2.70 -3.04
CA MET A 148 -9.53 4.02 -3.12
C MET A 148 -10.85 3.97 -3.88
N ARG A 149 -10.88 3.25 -5.00
CA ARG A 149 -12.11 3.05 -5.79
C ARG A 149 -13.19 2.41 -4.94
N GLN A 150 -12.88 1.32 -4.24
CA GLN A 150 -13.84 0.61 -3.39
C GLN A 150 -14.34 1.45 -2.22
N GLN A 151 -13.54 2.34 -1.67
CA GLN A 151 -13.98 3.26 -0.62
C GLN A 151 -14.98 4.29 -1.16
N LEU A 152 -14.76 4.80 -2.37
CA LEU A 152 -15.62 5.81 -3.01
C LEU A 152 -16.90 5.23 -3.64
N HIS A 153 -16.91 3.96 -4.04
CA HIS A 153 -18.05 3.31 -4.69
C HIS A 153 -19.10 2.77 -3.69
N ARG A 154 -18.92 3.01 -2.39
CA ARG A 154 -19.89 2.59 -1.36
C ARG A 154 -20.97 3.65 -1.23
N GLY A 155 -22.10 3.42 -1.88
CA GLY A 155 -23.28 4.28 -1.71
C GLY A 155 -24.52 3.72 -2.40
N PRO A 156 -25.72 4.15 -1.96
CA PRO A 156 -26.96 3.86 -2.68
C PRO A 156 -26.89 4.45 -4.09
N GLN A 157 -27.31 3.66 -5.08
CA GLN A 157 -27.49 4.13 -6.46
C GLN A 157 -28.96 4.46 -6.67
N PHE A 158 -29.24 5.71 -6.99
CA PHE A 158 -30.58 6.18 -7.32
C PHE A 158 -30.77 6.04 -8.82
N LYS A 159 -31.64 5.12 -9.23
CA LYS A 159 -31.85 4.80 -10.65
C LYS A 159 -32.97 5.61 -11.31
N GLN A 160 -33.24 6.79 -10.77
CA GLN A 160 -34.38 7.61 -11.16
C GLN A 160 -34.13 9.07 -10.78
N VAL A 161 -34.71 9.98 -11.56
CA VAL A 161 -34.81 11.40 -11.24
C VAL A 161 -36.08 11.65 -10.42
N PHE A 162 -35.93 12.30 -9.26
CA PHE A 162 -37.05 12.66 -8.39
C PHE A 162 -37.45 14.12 -8.61
N GLU A 163 -38.74 14.37 -8.78
CA GLU A 163 -39.28 15.72 -8.83
C GLU A 163 -39.57 16.24 -7.43
N ILE A 164 -39.07 17.45 -7.12
CA ILE A 164 -39.18 18.06 -5.79
C ILE A 164 -40.04 19.34 -5.93
N PRO A 165 -41.30 19.33 -5.46
CA PRO A 165 -42.22 20.45 -5.66
C PRO A 165 -42.04 21.59 -4.66
N SER A 166 -41.34 21.38 -3.53
CA SER A 166 -41.21 22.36 -2.45
C SER A 166 -39.77 22.55 -1.97
N GLY A 167 -39.46 23.75 -1.49
CA GLY A 167 -38.15 24.06 -0.90
C GLY A 167 -37.85 23.25 0.37
N GLU A 168 -38.88 22.91 1.16
CA GLU A 168 -38.73 22.00 2.31
C GLU A 168 -38.30 20.61 1.87
N GLY A 169 -38.86 20.08 0.76
CA GLY A 169 -38.46 18.80 0.20
C GLY A 169 -37.01 18.78 -0.29
N PHE A 170 -36.51 19.92 -0.80
CA PHE A 170 -35.11 20.07 -1.20
C PHE A 170 -34.17 20.00 0.02
N LEU A 171 -34.49 20.69 1.10
CA LEU A 171 -33.69 20.67 2.33
C LEU A 171 -33.68 19.27 2.95
N ASP A 172 -34.85 18.65 3.06
CA ASP A 172 -34.99 17.30 3.60
C ASP A 172 -34.14 16.27 2.84
N MET A 173 -34.06 16.39 1.51
CA MET A 173 -33.27 15.49 0.67
C MET A 173 -31.76 15.67 0.86
N ILE A 174 -31.29 16.88 1.16
CA ILE A 174 -29.87 17.16 1.39
C ILE A 174 -29.47 16.78 2.82
N ASP A 175 -30.30 17.12 3.81
CA ASP A 175 -29.94 16.98 5.23
C ASP A 175 -30.06 15.54 5.74
N LYS A 176 -30.99 14.74 5.20
CA LYS A 176 -31.24 13.36 5.65
C LYS A 176 -30.39 12.31 4.92
N GLU A 177 -29.76 12.68 3.81
CA GLU A 177 -28.99 11.77 2.97
C GLU A 177 -27.55 11.56 3.52
N GLN A 178 -26.88 10.51 3.07
CA GLN A 178 -25.52 10.23 3.52
C GLN A 178 -24.52 11.26 2.98
N LYS A 179 -23.56 11.69 3.82
CA LYS A 179 -22.52 12.68 3.43
C LYS A 179 -21.65 12.26 2.24
N SER A 180 -21.59 10.96 1.95
CA SER A 180 -20.86 10.38 0.81
C SER A 180 -21.67 10.35 -0.49
N THR A 181 -22.97 10.65 -0.45
CA THR A 181 -23.85 10.64 -1.61
C THR A 181 -23.74 11.96 -2.38
N LEU A 182 -23.52 11.87 -3.69
CA LEU A 182 -23.57 13.03 -4.58
C LEU A 182 -25.03 13.30 -4.97
N ILE A 183 -25.54 14.47 -4.62
CA ILE A 183 -26.87 14.93 -5.01
C ILE A 183 -26.72 15.94 -6.14
N MET A 184 -27.31 15.65 -7.30
CA MET A 184 -27.37 16.56 -8.44
C MET A 184 -28.77 17.13 -8.56
N VAL A 185 -28.91 18.45 -8.43
CA VAL A 185 -30.20 19.14 -8.48
C VAL A 185 -30.28 20.02 -9.71
N HIS A 186 -31.34 19.84 -10.49
CA HIS A 186 -31.65 20.67 -11.64
C HIS A 186 -32.87 21.55 -11.31
N ILE A 187 -32.62 22.83 -11.05
CA ILE A 187 -33.67 23.83 -10.82
C ILE A 187 -34.10 24.36 -12.19
N TYR A 188 -35.38 24.21 -12.51
CA TYR A 188 -35.89 24.54 -13.83
C TYR A 188 -37.27 25.20 -13.78
N GLU A 189 -37.65 25.79 -14.92
CA GLU A 189 -38.98 26.33 -15.17
C GLU A 189 -39.43 25.91 -16.57
N ASP A 190 -40.72 25.61 -16.71
CA ASP A 190 -41.33 25.17 -17.97
C ASP A 190 -41.31 26.28 -19.02
N GLY A 191 -41.09 25.89 -20.28
CA GLY A 191 -41.05 26.83 -21.40
C GLY A 191 -39.71 27.53 -21.62
N ILE A 192 -38.71 27.30 -20.76
CA ILE A 192 -37.33 27.75 -21.01
C ILE A 192 -36.63 26.79 -21.99
N PRO A 193 -36.05 27.29 -23.08
CA PRO A 193 -35.33 26.44 -24.04
C PRO A 193 -34.13 25.77 -23.38
N GLY A 194 -33.96 24.46 -23.61
CA GLY A 194 -32.85 23.66 -23.07
C GLY A 194 -33.17 22.88 -21.81
N THR A 195 -34.19 23.30 -21.05
CA THR A 195 -34.66 22.60 -19.85
C THR A 195 -35.10 21.16 -20.13
N GLU A 196 -35.88 20.97 -21.19
CA GLU A 196 -36.38 19.64 -21.59
C GLU A 196 -35.22 18.71 -21.99
N ALA A 197 -34.23 19.24 -22.71
CA ALA A 197 -33.04 18.49 -23.10
C ALA A 197 -32.19 18.09 -21.87
N MET A 198 -32.01 19.00 -20.92
CA MET A 198 -31.29 18.71 -19.67
C MET A 198 -32.02 17.66 -18.84
N ASN A 199 -33.35 17.74 -18.73
CA ASN A 199 -34.14 16.74 -18.04
C ASN A 199 -33.99 15.34 -18.68
N GLY A 200 -33.98 15.29 -20.03
CA GLY A 200 -33.64 14.07 -20.77
C GLY A 200 -32.25 13.52 -20.43
N CYS A 201 -31.23 14.38 -20.38
CA CYS A 201 -29.88 13.99 -19.96
C CYS A 201 -29.84 13.44 -18.54
N MET A 202 -30.57 14.06 -17.60
CA MET A 202 -30.66 13.60 -16.21
C MET A 202 -31.30 12.21 -16.10
N ILE A 203 -32.36 11.95 -16.87
CA ILE A 203 -33.02 10.64 -16.92
C ILE A 203 -32.06 9.59 -17.48
N CYS A 204 -31.31 9.90 -18.55
CA CYS A 204 -30.31 8.98 -19.10
C CYS A 204 -29.14 8.74 -18.14
N LEU A 205 -28.72 9.75 -17.38
CA LEU A 205 -27.63 9.62 -16.40
C LEU A 205 -28.05 8.79 -15.19
N ALA A 206 -29.32 8.86 -14.81
CA ALA A 206 -29.88 8.11 -13.70
C ALA A 206 -30.14 6.63 -14.03
N ALA A 207 -30.22 6.24 -15.31
CA ALA A 207 -30.51 4.86 -15.72
C ALA A 207 -29.32 3.89 -15.49
#